data_AF-A0A527H7I1-F1
#
_entry.id   AF-A0A527H7I1-F1
#
_cell.length_a   1.000
_cell.length_b   1.000
_cell.length_c   1.000
_cell.angle_alpha   90.00
_cell.angle_beta   90.00
_cell.angle_gamma   90.00
#
_symmetry.space_group_name_H-M   'P 1'
#
loop_
_entity.id
_entity.type
_entity.pdbx_description
1 polymer ?
#
loop_
_entity_poly.entity_id
_entity_poly.type
_entity_poly.pdbx_seq_one_letter_code
_entity_poly.pdbx_strand_id
1 'polypeptide(L)'
;MIRRDFSERDIHMALDGELPGDERAAYDAWLDANPEMKARSARFTADRAALRAAFADVLDEAVPGHLHKVVLGEVPVKAAVPRSRWWLAAAAAVLLAVGGLGGYFAGIDGIGQEDPAEDRLAEQAIAAHVIYA
;
A
#
# COMPACT_ATOMS: atom_id res chain seq x y z
N MET A 1 13.12 -39.19 -13.46
CA MET A 1 12.91 -38.41 -12.23
C MET A 1 13.41 -37.00 -12.48
N ILE A 2 12.52 -36.01 -12.43
CA ILE A 2 12.90 -34.60 -12.62
C ILE A 2 13.66 -34.19 -11.36
N ARG A 3 14.93 -33.81 -11.51
CA ARG A 3 15.72 -33.25 -10.40
C ARG A 3 15.10 -31.90 -10.07
N ARG A 4 14.43 -31.79 -8.92
CA ARG A 4 13.96 -30.51 -8.40
C ARG A 4 15.19 -29.70 -7.99
N ASP A 5 15.28 -28.47 -8.49
CA ASP A 5 16.30 -27.53 -8.04
C ASP A 5 15.88 -26.96 -6.70
N PHE A 6 16.77 -27.09 -5.71
CA PHE A 6 16.58 -26.51 -4.39
C PHE A 6 17.25 -25.14 -4.31
N SER A 7 16.68 -24.30 -3.48
CA SER A 7 17.05 -22.90 -3.31
C SER A 7 17.07 -22.52 -1.82
N GLU A 8 17.45 -21.28 -1.54
CA GLU A 8 17.36 -20.71 -0.20
C GLU A 8 15.93 -20.74 0.37
N ARG A 9 14.90 -20.63 -0.47
CA ARG A 9 13.50 -20.78 -0.04
C ARG A 9 13.25 -22.14 0.59
N ASP A 10 13.83 -23.20 0.04
CA ASP A 10 13.68 -24.56 0.56
C ASP A 10 14.40 -24.74 1.91
N ILE A 11 15.45 -23.94 2.18
CA ILE A 11 16.05 -23.85 3.51
C ILE A 11 15.05 -23.28 4.52
N HIS A 12 14.35 -22.20 4.18
CA HIS A 12 13.32 -21.65 5.04
C HIS A 12 12.14 -22.61 5.24
N MET A 13 11.66 -23.26 4.18
CA MET A 13 10.61 -24.29 4.30
C MET A 13 11.06 -25.44 5.22
N ALA A 14 12.30 -25.90 5.11
CA ALA A 14 12.83 -26.94 5.98
C ALA A 14 12.91 -26.50 7.45
N LEU A 15 13.29 -25.24 7.71
CA LEU A 15 13.34 -24.67 9.06
C LEU A 15 11.94 -24.49 9.66
N ASP A 16 10.97 -24.12 8.84
CA ASP A 16 9.58 -23.90 9.27
C ASP A 16 8.78 -25.21 9.39
N GLY A 17 9.33 -26.33 8.90
CA GLY A 17 8.66 -27.63 8.93
C GLY A 17 7.70 -27.84 7.76
N GLU A 18 7.73 -26.96 6.77
CA GLU A 18 6.86 -26.93 5.59
C GLU A 18 7.46 -27.66 4.38
N LEU A 19 8.67 -28.22 4.50
CA LEU A 19 9.26 -29.02 3.43
C LEU A 19 8.57 -30.39 3.35
N PRO A 20 8.02 -30.79 2.18
CA PRO A 20 7.41 -32.10 2.00
C PRO A 20 8.36 -33.25 2.36
N GLY A 21 7.84 -34.27 3.05
CA GLY A 21 8.66 -35.38 3.55
C GLY A 21 9.32 -36.22 2.45
N ASP A 22 8.69 -36.33 1.28
CA ASP A 22 9.21 -36.98 0.08
C ASP A 22 10.39 -36.24 -0.54
N GLU A 23 10.51 -34.92 -0.30
CA GLU A 23 11.61 -34.08 -0.79
C GLU A 23 12.80 -34.01 0.18
N ARG A 24 12.61 -34.43 1.44
CA ARG A 24 13.62 -34.34 2.51
C ARG A 24 14.96 -34.98 2.12
N ALA A 25 14.93 -36.19 1.59
CA ALA A 25 16.13 -36.92 1.21
C ALA A 25 16.90 -36.25 0.05
N ALA A 26 16.17 -35.66 -0.91
CA ALA A 26 16.78 -34.94 -2.02
C ALA A 26 17.34 -33.58 -1.58
N TYR A 27 16.67 -32.90 -0.65
CA TYR A 27 17.13 -31.66 -0.02
C TYR A 27 18.42 -31.88 0.78
N ASP A 28 18.50 -32.96 1.57
CA ASP A 28 19.69 -33.27 2.36
C ASP A 28 20.89 -33.57 1.45
N ALA A 29 20.68 -34.36 0.38
CA ALA A 29 21.70 -34.60 -0.63
C ALA A 29 22.14 -33.30 -1.34
N TRP A 30 21.22 -32.37 -1.59
CA TRP A 30 21.53 -31.05 -2.14
C TRP A 30 22.36 -30.21 -1.18
N LEU A 31 22.03 -30.17 0.12
CA LEU A 31 22.84 -29.45 1.11
C LEU A 31 24.27 -30.01 1.21
N ASP A 32 24.43 -31.33 1.16
CA ASP A 32 25.75 -31.96 1.21
C ASP A 32 26.58 -31.67 -0.04
N ALA A 33 25.93 -31.54 -1.20
CA ALA A 33 26.57 -31.14 -2.45
C ALA A 33 26.86 -29.63 -2.54
N ASN A 34 26.27 -28.78 -1.68
CA ASN A 34 26.39 -27.32 -1.73
C ASN A 34 26.84 -26.75 -0.38
N PRO A 35 28.17 -26.74 -0.08
CA PRO A 35 28.70 -26.30 1.21
C PRO A 35 28.32 -24.87 1.61
N GLU A 36 28.19 -23.97 0.64
CA GLU A 36 27.76 -22.58 0.87
C GLU A 36 26.32 -22.49 1.37
N MET A 37 25.41 -23.30 0.81
CA MET A 37 24.01 -23.37 1.22
C MET A 37 23.86 -24.07 2.56
N LYS A 38 24.70 -25.08 2.82
CA LYS A 38 24.81 -25.72 4.13
C LYS A 38 25.25 -24.74 5.23
N ALA A 39 26.25 -23.91 4.94
CA ALA A 39 26.68 -22.85 5.86
C ALA A 39 25.56 -21.81 6.09
N ARG A 40 24.82 -21.44 5.04
CA ARG A 40 23.66 -20.54 5.16
C ARG A 40 22.54 -21.14 6.02
N SER A 41 22.21 -22.41 5.82
CA SER A 41 21.24 -23.15 6.65
C SER A 41 21.65 -23.20 8.12
N ALA A 42 22.93 -23.44 8.41
CA ALA A 42 23.45 -23.40 9.77
C ALA A 42 23.33 -22.00 10.41
N ARG A 43 23.64 -20.94 9.66
CA ARG A 43 23.47 -19.55 10.13
C ARG A 43 22.02 -19.25 10.48
N PHE A 44 21.08 -19.58 9.60
CA PHE A 44 19.65 -19.37 9.86
C PHE A 44 19.13 -20.19 11.05
N THR A 45 19.65 -21.40 11.24
CA THR A 45 19.34 -22.22 12.42
C THR A 45 19.80 -21.51 13.71
N ALA A 46 21.01 -20.94 13.70
CA ALA A 46 21.54 -20.18 14.83
C ALA A 46 20.73 -18.88 15.08
N ASP A 47 20.38 -18.14 14.03
CA ASP A 47 19.55 -16.93 14.12
C ASP A 47 18.18 -17.24 14.73
N ARG A 48 17.53 -18.33 14.28
CA ARG A 48 16.26 -18.79 14.84
C ARG A 48 16.38 -19.17 16.32
N ALA A 49 17.48 -19.83 16.71
CA ALA A 49 17.72 -20.16 18.11
C ALA A 49 17.96 -18.91 18.97
N ALA A 50 18.73 -17.94 18.46
CA ALA A 50 18.99 -16.67 19.13
C ALA A 50 17.70 -15.85 19.34
N LEU A 51 16.85 -15.77 18.30
CA LEU A 51 15.55 -15.12 18.41
C LEU A 51 14.64 -15.82 19.43
N ARG A 52 14.56 -17.15 19.40
CA ARG A 52 13.79 -17.91 20.39
C ARG A 52 14.27 -17.68 21.82
N ALA A 53 15.59 -17.62 22.03
CA ALA A 53 16.17 -17.32 23.33
C ALA A 53 15.86 -15.88 23.78
N ALA A 54 15.98 -14.89 22.88
CA ALA A 54 15.73 -13.49 23.19
C ALA A 54 14.26 -13.20 23.56
N PHE A 55 13.33 -13.97 23.02
CA PHE A 55 11.89 -13.84 23.29
C PHE A 55 11.35 -14.96 24.20
N ALA A 56 12.21 -15.74 24.84
CA ALA A 56 11.78 -16.83 25.73
C ALA A 56 10.92 -16.30 26.88
N ASP A 57 11.37 -15.22 27.53
CA ASP A 57 10.68 -14.62 28.68
C ASP A 57 9.29 -14.06 28.32
N VAL A 58 9.08 -13.63 27.08
CA VAL A 58 7.78 -13.12 26.60
C VAL A 58 6.73 -14.23 26.58
N LEU A 59 7.13 -15.50 26.43
CA LEU A 59 6.20 -16.63 26.46
C LEU A 59 5.66 -16.91 27.87
N ASP A 60 6.37 -16.47 28.91
CA ASP A 60 5.98 -16.63 30.31
C ASP A 60 5.11 -15.48 30.84
N GLU A 61 4.93 -14.42 30.03
CA GLU A 61 4.04 -13.31 30.39
C GLU A 61 2.56 -13.75 30.39
N ALA A 62 1.81 -13.27 31.38
CA ALA A 62 0.38 -13.52 31.43
C ALA A 62 -0.33 -12.88 30.22
N VAL A 63 -1.12 -13.69 29.51
CA VAL A 63 -1.90 -13.20 28.36
C VAL A 63 -2.84 -12.07 28.82
N PRO A 64 -2.81 -10.90 28.16
CA PRO A 64 -3.68 -9.78 28.52
C PRO A 64 -5.16 -10.19 28.54
N GLY A 65 -5.88 -9.81 29.62
CA GLY A 65 -7.27 -10.24 29.82
C GLY A 65 -8.26 -9.81 28.72
N HIS A 66 -7.95 -8.77 27.94
CA HIS A 66 -8.76 -8.39 26.78
C HIS A 66 -8.63 -9.39 25.62
N LEU A 67 -7.45 -10.02 25.45
CA LEU A 67 -7.23 -11.06 24.45
C LEU A 67 -7.91 -12.38 24.85
N HIS A 68 -7.95 -12.70 26.15
CA HIS A 68 -8.72 -13.83 26.66
C HIS A 68 -10.18 -13.79 26.22
N LYS A 69 -10.83 -12.62 26.32
CA LYS A 69 -12.24 -12.45 25.92
C LYS A 69 -12.43 -12.57 24.41
N VAL A 70 -11.43 -12.23 23.61
CA VAL A 70 -11.46 -12.39 22.14
C VAL A 70 -11.29 -13.86 21.76
N VAL A 71 -10.32 -14.57 22.35
CA VAL A 71 -10.06 -15.99 22.10
C VAL A 71 -11.23 -16.86 22.54
N LEU A 72 -11.86 -16.53 23.68
CA LEU A 72 -13.02 -17.24 24.21
C LEU A 72 -14.35 -16.81 23.56
N GLY A 73 -14.32 -15.87 22.62
CA GLY A 73 -15.52 -15.43 21.89
C GLY A 73 -16.52 -14.61 22.72
N GLU A 74 -16.12 -14.11 23.89
CA GLU A 74 -16.96 -13.33 24.80
C GLU A 74 -17.14 -11.87 24.34
N VAL A 75 -16.28 -11.39 23.43
CA VAL A 75 -16.45 -10.06 22.81
C VAL A 75 -17.07 -10.23 21.43
N PRO A 76 -18.31 -9.77 21.18
CA PRO A 76 -18.78 -9.64 19.81
C PRO A 76 -17.85 -8.66 19.11
N VAL A 77 -17.17 -9.13 18.06
CA VAL A 77 -16.42 -8.26 17.14
C VAL A 77 -17.43 -7.24 16.65
N LYS A 78 -17.42 -6.04 17.24
CA LYS A 78 -18.20 -4.91 16.73
C LYS A 78 -17.60 -4.59 15.38
N ALA A 79 -18.10 -5.24 14.33
CA ALA A 79 -17.90 -4.81 12.97
C ALA A 79 -18.20 -3.32 12.96
N ALA A 80 -17.19 -2.51 12.66
CA ALA A 80 -17.34 -1.07 12.59
C ALA A 80 -18.37 -0.79 11.50
N VAL A 81 -19.63 -0.61 11.90
CA VAL A 81 -20.70 -0.29 10.96
C VAL A 81 -20.29 1.03 10.33
N PRO A 82 -20.09 1.08 8.99
CA PRO A 82 -19.69 2.32 8.35
C PRO A 82 -20.78 3.35 8.60
N ARG A 83 -20.45 4.40 9.38
CA ARG A 83 -21.37 5.52 9.58
C ARG A 83 -21.64 6.13 8.22
N SER A 84 -22.90 6.07 7.78
CA SER A 84 -23.34 6.65 6.50
C SER A 84 -22.84 8.09 6.39
N ARG A 85 -22.05 8.36 5.35
CA ARG A 85 -21.42 9.67 5.08
C ARG A 85 -22.30 10.55 4.18
N TRP A 86 -23.61 10.39 4.22
CA TRP A 86 -24.58 11.16 3.42
C TRP A 86 -24.44 12.68 3.56
N TRP A 87 -23.95 13.16 4.71
CA TRP A 87 -23.66 14.59 4.95
C TRP A 87 -22.55 15.15 4.04
N LEU A 88 -21.56 14.34 3.64
CA LEU A 88 -20.52 14.74 2.68
C LEU A 88 -21.10 14.94 1.27
N ALA A 89 -22.06 14.10 0.87
CA ALA A 89 -22.77 14.27 -0.40
C ALA A 89 -23.62 15.55 -0.40
N ALA A 90 -24.29 15.85 0.71
CA ALA A 90 -25.03 17.10 0.88
C ALA A 90 -24.11 18.33 0.81
N ALA A 91 -22.95 18.29 1.47
CA ALA A 91 -21.97 19.37 1.43
C ALA A 91 -21.41 19.62 0.00
N ALA A 92 -21.11 18.55 -0.73
CA ALA A 92 -20.64 18.65 -2.11
C ALA A 92 -21.69 19.28 -3.05
N ALA A 93 -22.97 18.91 -2.89
CA ALA A 93 -24.06 19.49 -3.68
C ALA A 93 -24.20 21.00 -3.44
N VAL A 94 -24.06 21.45 -2.19
CA VAL A 94 -24.10 22.89 -1.84
C VAL A 94 -22.93 23.64 -2.48
N LEU A 95 -21.71 23.11 -2.39
CA LEU A 95 -20.54 23.75 -3.00
C LEU A 95 -20.67 23.88 -4.52
N LEU A 96 -21.18 22.84 -5.20
CA LEU A 96 -21.41 22.89 -6.64
C LEU A 96 -22.51 23.87 -7.03
N ALA A 97 -23.59 23.95 -6.24
CA ALA A 97 -24.66 24.92 -6.49
C ALA A 97 -24.15 26.36 -6.32
N VAL A 98 -23.39 26.64 -5.26
CA VAL A 98 -22.83 27.98 -5.01
C VAL A 98 -21.77 28.35 -6.05
N GLY A 99 -20.85 27.45 -6.37
CA GLY A 99 -19.82 27.69 -7.38
C GLY A 99 -20.39 27.80 -8.79
N GLY A 100 -21.35 26.96 -9.14
CA GLY A 100 -22.01 26.96 -10.44
C GLY A 100 -22.86 28.21 -10.67
N LEU A 101 -23.71 28.58 -9.71
CA LEU A 101 -24.51 29.80 -9.81
C LEU A 101 -23.62 31.06 -9.74
N GLY A 102 -22.70 31.13 -8.79
CA GLY A 102 -21.78 32.26 -8.66
C GLY A 102 -20.94 32.48 -9.92
N GLY A 103 -20.40 31.41 -10.51
CA GLY A 103 -19.65 31.48 -11.76
C GLY A 103 -20.51 31.89 -12.96
N TYR A 104 -21.75 31.40 -13.05
CA TYR A 104 -22.68 31.76 -14.13
C TYR A 104 -23.06 33.25 -14.08
N PHE A 105 -23.42 33.77 -12.90
CA PHE A 105 -23.78 35.19 -12.72
C PHE A 105 -22.59 36.14 -12.90
N ALA A 106 -21.38 35.75 -12.48
CA ALA A 106 -20.18 36.55 -12.73
C ALA A 106 -19.76 36.53 -14.22
N GLY A 107 -20.01 35.43 -14.92
CA GLY A 107 -19.70 35.29 -16.35
C GLY A 107 -20.61 36.13 -17.25
N ILE A 108 -21.91 36.21 -16.96
CA ILE A 108 -22.85 36.97 -17.81
C ILE A 108 -22.59 38.48 -17.84
N ASP A 109 -22.00 39.07 -16.80
CA ASP A 109 -21.60 40.50 -16.82
C ASP A 109 -20.32 40.75 -17.65
N GLY A 110 -19.49 39.73 -17.88
CA GLY A 110 -18.17 39.86 -18.52
C GLY A 110 -18.06 39.45 -19.99
N ILE A 111 -19.07 38.77 -20.56
CA ILE A 111 -18.97 38.18 -21.92
C ILE A 111 -19.37 39.16 -23.05
N GLY A 112 -19.72 40.41 -22.73
CA GLY A 112 -20.22 41.39 -23.72
C GLY A 112 -19.58 42.77 -23.74
N GLN A 113 -18.60 43.07 -22.88
CA GLN A 113 -17.79 44.28 -22.99
C GLN A 113 -16.47 43.93 -23.68
N GLU A 114 -16.45 44.03 -25.01
CA GLU A 114 -15.19 44.14 -25.75
C GLU A 114 -14.47 45.39 -25.24
N ASP A 115 -13.35 45.20 -24.53
CA ASP A 115 -12.58 46.32 -23.99
C ASP A 115 -11.93 47.05 -25.17
N PRO A 116 -12.23 48.34 -25.41
CA PRO A 116 -11.62 49.10 -26.51
C PRO A 116 -10.09 49.24 -26.39
N ALA A 117 -9.49 48.77 -25.29
CA ALA A 117 -8.05 48.58 -25.18
C ALA A 117 -7.55 47.32 -25.92
N GLU A 118 -8.30 46.22 -25.94
CA GLU A 118 -7.96 44.99 -26.66
C GLU A 118 -8.00 45.20 -28.18
N ASP A 119 -9.02 45.92 -28.69
CA ASP A 119 -9.11 46.28 -30.11
C ASP A 119 -7.92 47.12 -30.59
N ARG A 120 -7.51 48.11 -29.78
CA ARG A 120 -6.33 48.93 -30.07
C ARG A 120 -5.04 48.13 -30.05
N LEU A 121 -4.95 47.15 -29.15
CA LEU A 121 -3.81 46.23 -29.09
C LEU A 121 -3.74 45.34 -30.33
N ALA A 122 -4.88 44.84 -30.80
CA ALA A 122 -4.98 44.07 -32.03
C ALA A 122 -4.58 44.90 -33.26
N GLU A 123 -5.07 46.14 -33.38
CA GLU A 123 -4.66 47.06 -34.46
C GLU A 123 -3.16 47.36 -34.44
N GLN A 124 -2.59 47.60 -33.25
CA GLN A 124 -1.15 47.83 -33.10
C GLN A 124 -0.32 46.60 -33.47
N ALA A 125 -0.77 45.40 -33.11
CA ALA A 125 -0.10 44.16 -33.46
C ALA A 125 -0.10 43.93 -34.98
N ILE A 126 -1.21 44.22 -35.65
CA ILE A 126 -1.31 44.15 -37.12
C ILE A 126 -0.35 45.16 -37.76
N ALA A 127 -0.37 46.42 -37.31
CA ALA A 127 0.48 47.46 -37.86
C ALA A 127 1.98 47.14 -37.67
N ALA A 128 2.37 46.66 -36.50
CA ALA A 128 3.75 46.26 -36.23
C ALA A 128 4.19 45.08 -37.11
N HIS A 129 3.32 44.10 -37.35
CA HIS A 129 3.63 42.98 -38.24
C HIS A 129 3.85 43.42 -39.68
N VAL A 130 3.02 44.32 -40.21
CA VAL A 130 3.18 44.88 -41.58
C VAL A 130 4.50 45.66 -41.72
N ILE A 131 4.96 46.32 -40.66
CA ILE A 131 6.20 47.13 -40.71
C ILE A 131 7.46 46.27 -40.59
N TYR A 132 7.41 45.16 -39.85
CA TYR A 132 8.60 44.36 -39.50
C TYR A 132 8.68 42.97 -40.15
N ALA A 133 7.67 42.55 -40.92
CA ALA A 133 7.71 41.35 -41.77
C ALA A 133 8.17 41.69 -43.20
#